data_AF-A0A5M9J2G7-F1
#
_entry.id   AF-A0A5M9J2G7-F1
#
_cell.length_a   1.000
_cell.length_b   1.000
_cell.length_c   1.000
_cell.angle_alpha   90.00
_cell.angle_beta   90.00
_cell.angle_gamma   90.00
#
_symmetry.space_group_name_H-M   'P 1'
#
loop_
_entity.id
_entity.type
_entity.pdbx_description
1 polymer ?
#
loop_
_entity_poly.entity_id
_entity_poly.type
_entity_poly.pdbx_seq_one_letter_code
_entity_poly.pdbx_strand_id
1 'polypeptide(L)'
;MTDYTDLKSIAEACQGHQPLRLMRSHGALYIRNDNGIVFDVHQNRSFPDLMAQNKDYADLVLAASPAAILALIKDLDSHKRMLLAAVCDLGAIGEALKSDMDDDGDALLGMVIDLKAQNTRMLEWLKDISRTSGDKGAVMGARQLLKEFAE
;
A
#
# COMPACT_ATOMS: atom_id res chain seq x y z
N MET A 1 -1.79 -16.94 5.83
CA MET A 1 -1.53 -15.98 6.93
C MET A 1 -1.26 -16.82 8.16
N THR A 2 -0.05 -16.79 8.72
CA THR A 2 0.32 -17.64 9.86
C THR A 2 -0.37 -17.08 11.11
N ASP A 3 -1.31 -17.84 11.65
CA ASP A 3 -2.03 -17.48 12.86
C ASP A 3 -1.09 -17.64 14.08
N TYR A 4 -0.81 -16.54 14.79
CA TYR A 4 0.01 -16.52 16.00
C TYR A 4 -0.82 -16.66 17.28
N THR A 5 -2.09 -17.06 17.19
CA THR A 5 -2.99 -17.24 18.34
C THR A 5 -2.40 -18.19 19.39
N ASP A 6 -1.80 -19.30 18.95
CA ASP A 6 -1.14 -20.24 19.85
C ASP A 6 0.07 -19.61 20.54
N LEU A 7 0.90 -18.89 19.77
CA LEU A 7 2.07 -18.19 20.30
C LEU A 7 1.69 -17.11 21.32
N LYS A 8 0.62 -16.36 21.04
CA LYS A 8 0.05 -15.37 21.95
C LYS A 8 -0.40 -16.02 23.25
N SER A 9 -1.17 -17.10 23.16
CA SER A 9 -1.69 -17.82 24.32
C SER A 9 -0.57 -18.39 25.21
N ILE A 10 0.47 -18.95 24.59
CA ILE A 10 1.66 -19.44 25.30
C ILE A 10 2.40 -18.29 26.00
N ALA A 11 2.56 -17.15 25.33
CA ALA A 11 3.25 -16.00 25.90
C ALA A 11 2.44 -15.36 27.05
N GLU A 12 1.13 -15.23 26.92
CA GLU A 12 0.24 -14.75 27.99
C GLU A 12 0.31 -15.66 29.23
N ALA A 13 0.27 -16.98 29.03
CA ALA A 13 0.42 -17.95 30.12
C ALA A 13 1.77 -17.82 30.85
N CYS A 14 2.82 -17.38 30.15
CA CYS A 14 4.16 -17.22 30.72
C CYS A 14 4.43 -15.83 31.32
N GLN A 15 3.53 -14.86 31.19
CA GLN A 15 3.81 -13.45 31.51
C GLN A 15 4.09 -13.21 33.01
N GLY A 16 3.56 -14.06 33.89
CA GLY A 16 3.80 -14.03 35.34
C GLY A 16 4.93 -14.96 35.82
N HIS A 17 5.59 -15.69 34.92
CA HIS A 17 6.67 -16.61 35.28
C HIS A 17 7.98 -15.85 35.53
N GLN A 18 8.84 -16.43 36.37
CA GLN A 18 10.16 -15.86 36.65
C GLN A 18 11.00 -15.75 35.37
N PRO A 19 11.80 -14.66 35.23
CA PRO A 19 12.63 -14.47 34.06
C PRO A 19 13.72 -15.54 33.97
N LEU A 20 13.97 -15.97 32.74
CA LEU A 20 15.06 -16.90 32.44
C LEU A 20 16.38 -16.13 32.32
N ARG A 21 17.47 -16.77 32.74
CA ARG A 21 18.83 -16.24 32.62
C ARG A 21 19.82 -17.36 32.28
N LEU A 22 20.85 -17.00 31.53
CA LEU A 22 21.99 -17.87 31.27
C LEU A 22 22.89 -17.95 32.51
N MET A 23 23.32 -19.17 32.84
CA MET A 23 24.30 -19.43 33.88
C MET A 23 25.32 -20.44 33.39
N ARG A 24 26.61 -20.18 33.67
CA ARG A 24 27.69 -21.14 33.46
C ARG A 24 28.07 -21.78 34.80
N SER A 25 28.17 -23.10 34.84
CA SER A 25 28.58 -23.83 36.04
C SER A 25 29.27 -25.13 35.65
N HIS A 26 30.39 -25.47 36.30
CA HIS A 26 31.12 -26.74 36.13
C HIS A 26 31.38 -27.17 34.67
N GLY A 27 31.61 -26.20 33.77
CA GLY A 27 31.87 -26.48 32.36
C GLY A 27 30.62 -26.81 31.53
N ALA A 28 29.43 -26.51 32.04
CA ALA A 28 28.15 -26.58 31.34
C ALA A 28 27.45 -25.22 31.35
N LEU A 29 26.51 -25.02 30.41
CA LEU A 29 25.72 -23.80 30.26
C LEU A 29 24.25 -24.14 30.50
N TYR A 30 23.55 -23.31 31.25
CA TYR A 30 22.18 -23.57 31.66
C TYR A 30 21.31 -22.34 31.41
N ILE A 31 20.05 -22.56 31.04
CA ILE A 31 19.01 -21.56 31.17
C ILE A 31 18.24 -21.87 32.44
N ARG A 32 18.14 -20.91 33.34
CA ARG A 32 17.55 -21.10 34.68
C ARG A 32 16.67 -19.93 35.09
N ASN A 33 15.86 -20.15 36.12
CA ASN A 33 15.22 -19.10 36.91
C ASN A 33 15.72 -19.17 38.37
N ASP A 34 15.04 -18.48 39.30
CA ASP A 34 15.40 -18.52 40.72
C ASP A 34 15.09 -19.88 41.34
N ASN A 35 14.07 -20.58 40.82
CA ASN A 35 13.64 -21.89 41.31
C ASN A 35 14.53 -23.04 40.84
N GLY A 36 15.35 -22.86 39.79
CA GLY A 36 16.28 -23.89 39.33
C GLY A 36 16.60 -23.85 37.84
N ILE A 37 17.26 -24.91 37.36
CA ILE A 37 17.58 -25.12 35.95
C ILE A 37 16.30 -25.44 35.18
N VAL A 38 16.09 -24.75 34.06
CA VAL A 38 14.94 -24.95 33.16
C VAL A 38 15.38 -25.69 31.90
N PHE A 39 16.55 -25.36 31.35
CA PHE A 39 17.16 -26.08 30.24
C PHE A 39 18.67 -26.28 30.47
N ASP A 40 19.17 -27.44 30.06
CA ASP A 40 20.60 -27.74 30.00
C ASP A 40 21.12 -27.55 28.57
N VAL A 41 22.15 -26.73 28.43
CA VAL A 41 22.87 -26.51 27.18
C VAL A 41 24.20 -27.26 27.28
N HIS A 42 24.19 -28.49 26.77
CA HIS A 42 25.34 -29.40 26.84
C HIS A 42 26.56 -28.79 26.17
N GLN A 43 27.64 -28.70 26.95
CA GLN A 43 28.92 -28.23 26.48
C GLN A 43 29.82 -29.42 26.10
N ASN A 44 29.72 -29.88 24.84
CA ASN A 44 30.66 -30.86 24.31
C ASN A 44 31.91 -30.17 23.72
N ARG A 45 33.01 -30.21 24.46
CA ARG A 45 34.30 -29.59 24.08
C ARG A 45 34.96 -30.21 22.84
N SER A 46 34.50 -31.38 22.40
CA SER A 46 35.00 -32.03 21.19
C SER A 46 34.42 -31.43 19.90
N PHE A 47 33.38 -30.60 19.98
CA PHE A 47 32.70 -30.01 18.81
C PHE A 47 32.41 -28.52 19.00
N PRO A 48 33.42 -27.64 18.88
CA PRO A 48 33.30 -26.21 19.18
C PRO A 48 32.22 -25.48 18.36
N ASP A 49 32.01 -25.86 17.09
CA ASP A 49 31.00 -25.23 16.23
C ASP A 49 29.57 -25.51 16.70
N LEU A 50 29.29 -26.73 17.16
CA LEU A 50 28.00 -27.09 17.76
C LEU A 50 27.78 -26.34 19.09
N MET A 51 28.84 -26.00 19.82
CA MET A 51 28.72 -25.19 21.03
C MET A 51 28.30 -23.76 20.72
N ALA A 52 28.83 -23.17 19.65
CA ALA A 52 28.46 -21.83 19.22
C ALA A 52 26.98 -21.78 18.81
N GLN A 53 26.54 -22.74 17.99
CA GLN A 53 25.12 -22.85 17.57
C GLN A 53 24.18 -23.04 18.77
N ASN A 54 24.53 -23.92 19.72
CA ASN A 54 23.73 -24.14 20.92
C ASN A 54 23.61 -22.88 21.77
N LYS A 55 24.66 -22.06 21.82
CA LYS A 55 24.63 -20.76 22.49
C LYS A 55 23.70 -19.78 21.75
N ASP A 56 23.76 -19.73 20.43
CA ASP A 56 22.89 -18.85 19.62
C ASP A 56 21.41 -19.17 19.85
N TYR A 57 21.04 -20.45 19.89
CA TYR A 57 19.67 -20.87 20.23
C TYR A 57 19.28 -20.47 21.66
N ALA A 58 20.20 -20.61 22.63
CA ALA A 58 19.97 -20.16 24.01
C ALA A 58 19.75 -18.64 24.09
N ASP A 59 20.56 -17.87 23.38
CA ASP A 59 20.44 -16.41 23.32
C ASP A 59 19.10 -16.02 22.65
N LEU A 60 18.66 -16.73 21.61
CA LEU A 60 17.35 -16.55 20.99
C LEU A 60 16.20 -16.82 21.97
N VAL A 61 16.25 -17.91 22.74
CA VAL A 61 15.24 -18.23 23.75
C VAL A 61 15.13 -17.14 24.80
N LEU A 62 16.26 -16.55 25.23
CA LEU A 62 16.26 -15.44 26.16
C LEU A 62 15.70 -14.14 25.56
N ALA A 63 16.04 -13.85 24.31
CA ALA A 63 15.54 -12.68 23.60
C ALA A 63 14.02 -12.78 23.34
N ALA A 64 13.53 -13.99 23.03
CA ALA A 64 12.12 -14.32 22.83
C ALA A 64 11.34 -14.42 24.16
N SER A 65 11.54 -13.45 25.05
CA SER A 65 10.77 -13.38 26.30
C SER A 65 9.27 -13.23 26.01
N PRO A 66 8.38 -13.71 26.90
CA PRO A 66 6.94 -13.55 26.73
C PRO A 66 6.53 -12.08 26.49
N ALA A 67 7.16 -11.14 27.20
CA ALA A 67 6.92 -9.71 27.02
C ALA A 67 7.32 -9.22 25.61
N ALA A 68 8.47 -9.65 25.11
CA ALA A 68 8.93 -9.28 23.77
C ALA A 68 8.01 -9.85 22.67
N ILE A 69 7.58 -11.10 22.81
CA ILE A 69 6.64 -11.75 21.89
C ILE A 69 5.31 -10.99 21.85
N LEU A 70 4.74 -10.67 23.02
CA LEU A 70 3.47 -9.94 23.10
C LEU A 70 3.57 -8.52 22.56
N ALA A 71 4.70 -7.84 22.77
CA ALA A 71 4.96 -6.53 22.18
C ALA A 71 4.98 -6.60 20.64
N LEU A 72 5.71 -7.56 20.07
CA LEU A 72 5.75 -7.75 18.62
C LEU A 72 4.37 -8.10 18.02
N ILE A 73 3.59 -8.93 18.71
CA ILE A 73 2.22 -9.25 18.30
C ILE A 73 1.34 -8.01 18.31
N LYS A 74 1.43 -7.18 19.35
CA LYS A 74 0.69 -5.92 19.45
C LYS A 74 1.07 -4.95 18.34
N ASP A 75 2.35 -4.81 18.04
CA ASP A 75 2.85 -3.96 16.96
C ASP A 75 2.36 -4.46 15.60
N LEU A 76 2.38 -5.78 15.39
CA LEU A 76 1.85 -6.40 14.17
C LEU A 76 0.34 -6.16 14.01
N ASP A 77 -0.45 -6.29 15.08
CA ASP A 77 -1.88 -5.97 15.08
C ASP A 77 -2.13 -4.49 14.77
N SER A 78 -1.31 -3.59 15.33
CA SER A 78 -1.39 -2.15 15.07
C SER A 78 -1.09 -1.83 13.59
N HIS A 79 0.00 -2.38 13.04
CA HIS A 79 0.36 -2.17 11.64
C HIS A 79 -0.70 -2.71 10.67
N LYS A 80 -1.31 -3.87 10.97
CA LYS A 80 -2.43 -4.40 10.17
C LYS A 80 -3.61 -3.44 10.14
N ARG A 81 -3.98 -2.84 11.28
CA ARG A 81 -5.06 -1.85 11.35
C ARG A 81 -4.72 -0.57 10.59
N MET A 82 -3.48 -0.07 10.73
CA MET A 82 -3.02 1.10 9.97
C MET A 82 -3.06 0.85 8.46
N LEU A 83 -2.58 -0.32 8.02
CA LEU A 83 -2.62 -0.70 6.61
C LEU A 83 -4.05 -0.79 6.08
N LEU A 84 -4.97 -1.39 6.85
CA LEU A 84 -6.38 -1.46 6.46
C LEU A 84 -7.00 -0.06 6.33
N ALA A 85 -6.75 0.84 7.29
CA ALA A 85 -7.25 2.22 7.22
C ALA A 85 -6.71 2.96 5.99
N ALA A 86 -5.41 2.87 5.73
CA ALA A 86 -4.79 3.50 4.56
C ALA A 86 -5.37 2.97 3.23
N VAL A 87 -5.65 1.67 3.15
CA VAL A 87 -6.27 1.08 1.95
C VAL A 87 -7.72 1.55 1.76
N CYS A 88 -8.49 1.66 2.85
CA CYS A 88 -9.84 2.23 2.80
C CYS A 88 -9.83 3.69 2.32
N ASP A 89 -8.90 4.50 2.84
CA ASP A 89 -8.74 5.90 2.43
C ASP A 89 -8.35 6.02 0.95
N LEU A 90 -7.42 5.17 0.48
CA LEU A 90 -7.05 5.11 -0.94
C LEU A 90 -8.24 4.75 -1.84
N GLY A 91 -9.09 3.84 -1.40
CA GLY A 91 -10.33 3.50 -2.11
C GLY A 91 -11.27 4.70 -2.23
N ALA A 92 -11.50 5.42 -1.14
CA ALA A 92 -12.33 6.63 -1.14
C ALA A 92 -11.75 7.73 -2.04
N ILE A 93 -10.42 7.92 -2.03
CA ILE A 93 -9.73 8.85 -2.93
C ILE A 93 -9.92 8.43 -4.39
N GLY A 94 -9.81 7.14 -4.68
CA GLY A 94 -10.00 6.60 -6.04
C GLY A 94 -11.40 6.87 -6.59
N GLU A 95 -12.44 6.67 -5.78
CA GLU A 95 -13.83 6.97 -6.17
C GLU A 95 -14.05 8.47 -6.39
N ALA A 96 -13.49 9.32 -5.53
CA ALA A 96 -13.59 10.77 -5.68
C ALA A 96 -12.92 11.28 -6.97
N LEU A 97 -11.69 10.80 -7.26
CA LEU A 97 -10.98 11.15 -8.49
C LEU A 97 -11.71 10.68 -9.74
N LYS A 98 -12.30 9.48 -9.69
CA LYS A 98 -13.09 8.97 -10.81
C LYS A 98 -14.30 9.86 -11.08
N SER A 99 -15.05 10.23 -10.04
CA SER A 99 -16.19 11.14 -10.19
C SER A 99 -15.78 12.48 -10.80
N ASP A 100 -14.68 13.07 -10.34
CA ASP A 100 -14.17 14.34 -10.84
C ASP A 100 -13.74 14.24 -12.32
N MET A 101 -13.07 13.14 -12.69
CA MET A 101 -12.68 12.88 -14.07
C MET A 101 -13.88 12.62 -15.00
N ASP A 102 -14.93 11.95 -14.49
CA ASP A 102 -16.16 11.73 -15.24
C ASP A 102 -16.89 13.08 -15.48
N ASP A 103 -17.00 13.93 -14.45
CA ASP A 103 -17.61 15.27 -14.55
C ASP A 103 -16.85 16.18 -15.54
N ASP A 104 -15.52 16.22 -15.45
CA ASP A 104 -14.67 16.95 -16.39
C ASP A 104 -14.78 16.42 -17.82
N GLY A 105 -14.87 15.09 -17.97
CA GLY A 105 -15.07 14.41 -19.24
C GLY A 105 -16.38 14.80 -19.91
N ASP A 106 -17.47 14.81 -19.15
CA ASP A 106 -18.80 15.21 -19.62
C ASP A 106 -18.84 16.70 -19.99
N ALA A 107 -18.20 17.56 -19.19
CA ALA A 107 -18.10 18.99 -19.50
C ALA A 107 -17.32 19.24 -20.81
N LEU A 108 -16.20 18.54 -21.00
CA LEU A 108 -15.41 18.65 -22.23
C LEU A 108 -16.15 18.11 -23.45
N LEU A 109 -16.86 16.99 -23.29
CA LEU A 109 -17.70 16.43 -24.36
C LEU A 109 -18.81 17.42 -24.76
N GLY A 110 -19.47 18.06 -23.78
CA GLY A 110 -20.46 19.11 -24.01
C GLY A 110 -19.89 20.27 -24.82
N MET A 111 -18.72 20.80 -24.42
CA MET A 111 -18.05 21.89 -25.15
C MET A 111 -17.72 21.52 -26.60
N VAL A 112 -17.24 20.29 -26.83
CA VAL A 112 -16.94 19.80 -28.19
C VAL A 112 -18.20 19.70 -29.05
N ILE A 113 -19.32 19.25 -28.48
CA ILE A 113 -20.61 19.19 -29.17
C ILE A 113 -21.06 20.61 -29.55
N ASP A 114 -20.99 21.56 -28.63
CA ASP A 114 -21.38 22.95 -28.87
C ASP A 114 -20.51 23.60 -29.95
N LEU A 115 -19.18 23.42 -29.87
CA LEU A 115 -18.25 23.90 -30.89
C LEU A 115 -18.54 23.31 -32.26
N LYS A 116 -18.82 22.01 -32.33
CA LYS A 116 -19.18 21.34 -33.59
C LYS A 116 -20.49 21.87 -34.16
N ALA A 117 -21.49 22.13 -33.32
CA ALA A 117 -22.75 22.73 -33.73
C ALA A 117 -22.55 24.17 -34.25
N GLN A 118 -21.73 24.97 -33.56
CA GLN A 118 -21.36 26.32 -34.01
C GLN A 118 -20.62 26.30 -35.35
N ASN A 119 -19.61 25.44 -35.51
CA ASN A 119 -18.90 25.27 -36.77
C ASN A 119 -19.84 24.86 -37.91
N THR A 120 -20.77 23.93 -37.64
CA THR A 120 -21.77 23.50 -38.63
C THR A 120 -22.61 24.68 -39.12
N ARG A 121 -23.15 25.48 -38.18
CA ARG A 121 -23.94 26.68 -38.50
C ARG A 121 -23.11 27.72 -39.27
N MET A 122 -21.84 27.90 -38.90
CA MET A 122 -20.93 28.82 -39.59
C MET A 122 -20.68 28.38 -41.03
N LEU A 123 -20.45 27.08 -41.27
CA LEU A 123 -20.27 26.54 -42.62
C LEU A 123 -21.54 26.67 -43.47
N GLU A 124 -22.72 26.49 -42.89
CA GLU A 124 -23.99 26.74 -43.57
C GLU A 124 -24.15 28.21 -43.96
N TRP A 125 -23.87 29.13 -43.03
CA TRP A 125 -23.92 30.56 -43.31
C TRP A 125 -22.93 30.99 -44.41
N LEU A 126 -21.71 30.44 -44.42
CA LEU A 126 -20.74 30.69 -45.50
C LEU A 126 -21.24 30.14 -46.85
N LYS A 127 -21.89 28.96 -46.87
CA LYS A 127 -22.50 28.40 -48.09
C LYS A 127 -23.57 29.36 -48.63
N ASP A 128 -24.40 29.91 -47.76
CA ASP A 128 -25.46 30.85 -48.16
C ASP A 128 -24.87 32.14 -48.75
N ILE A 129 -23.85 32.75 -48.11
CA ILE A 129 -23.16 33.93 -48.66
C ILE A 129 -22.58 33.63 -50.04
N SER A 130 -21.90 32.50 -50.19
CA SER A 130 -21.23 32.13 -51.45
C SER A 130 -22.17 31.97 -52.65
N ARG A 131 -23.48 31.79 -52.37
CA ARG A 131 -24.55 31.58 -53.35
C ARG A 131 -25.43 32.81 -53.57
N THR A 132 -25.68 33.58 -52.52
CA THR A 132 -26.74 34.60 -52.52
C THR A 132 -26.23 36.04 -52.43
N SER A 133 -24.99 36.26 -52.01
CA SER A 133 -24.44 37.62 -51.87
C SER A 133 -24.21 38.29 -53.22
N GLY A 134 -24.60 39.56 -53.33
CA GLY A 134 -24.32 40.42 -54.48
C GLY A 134 -22.89 41.01 -54.50
N ASP A 135 -22.14 40.86 -53.40
CA ASP A 135 -20.77 41.35 -53.29
C ASP A 135 -19.76 40.26 -53.71
N LYS A 136 -19.03 40.52 -54.81
CA LYS A 136 -18.01 39.59 -55.33
C LYS A 136 -16.88 39.30 -54.33
N GLY A 137 -16.46 40.29 -53.53
CA GLY A 137 -15.41 40.12 -52.54
C GLY A 137 -15.86 39.18 -51.42
N ALA A 138 -17.09 39.36 -50.92
CA ALA A 138 -17.69 38.49 -49.91
C ALA A 138 -17.86 37.05 -50.42
N VAL A 139 -18.28 36.86 -51.68
CA VAL A 139 -18.41 35.51 -52.29
C VAL A 139 -17.06 34.80 -52.38
N MET A 140 -16.01 35.50 -52.82
CA MET A 140 -14.66 34.92 -52.92
C MET A 140 -14.11 34.55 -51.54
N GLY A 141 -14.27 35.43 -50.55
CA GLY A 141 -13.86 35.16 -49.16
C GLY A 141 -14.58 33.96 -48.54
N ALA A 142 -15.90 33.86 -48.73
CA ALA A 142 -16.69 32.74 -48.23
C ALA A 142 -16.26 31.40 -48.86
N ARG A 143 -15.98 31.37 -50.17
CA ARG A 143 -15.50 30.15 -50.85
C ARG A 143 -14.11 29.74 -50.39
N GLN A 144 -13.24 30.69 -50.09
CA GLN A 144 -11.91 30.41 -49.56
C GLN A 144 -12.01 29.76 -48.17
N LEU A 145 -12.79 30.35 -47.26
CA LEU A 145 -13.01 29.77 -45.93
C LEU A 145 -13.68 28.39 -45.98
N LEU A 146 -14.66 28.18 -46.88
CA LEU A 146 -15.24 26.86 -47.08
C LEU A 146 -14.20 25.84 -47.58
N LYS A 147 -13.26 26.25 -48.42
CA LYS A 147 -12.18 25.37 -48.88
C LYS A 147 -11.21 25.02 -47.74
N GLU A 148 -11.01 25.93 -46.79
CA GLU A 148 -10.09 25.75 -45.65
C GLU A 148 -10.72 24.94 -44.50
N PHE A 149 -12.04 25.04 -44.28
CA PHE A 149 -12.69 24.55 -43.06
C PHE A 149 -13.84 23.55 -43.28
N ALA A 150 -14.20 23.20 -44.52
CA ALA A 150 -15.29 22.26 -44.81
C ALA A 150 -14.84 20.82 -45.15
N GLU A 151 -13.53 20.53 -45.10
CA GLU A 151 -12.97 19.17 -45.14
C GLU A 151 -13.04 18.49 -43.77
#